data_AF-A0A0F9HSQ0-F1
#
_entry.id   AF-A0A0F9HSQ0-F1
#
_cell.length_a   1.000
_cell.length_b   1.000
_cell.length_c   1.000
_cell.angle_alpha   90.00
_cell.angle_beta   90.00
_cell.angle_gamma   90.00
#
_symmetry.space_group_name_H-M   'P 1'
#
loop_
_entity.id
_entity.type
_entity.pdbx_description
1 polymer ?
#
loop_
_entity_poly.entity_id
_entity_poly.type
_entity_poly.pdbx_seq_one_letter_code
_entity_poly.pdbx_strand_id
1 'polypeptide(L)'
;MKENILWLLEQASSVALEEGMKWYPDANKWAAFKASQYELDLEVVAAIMSALSPRNEWTRNLHDTDNLLMCYERGDHDPAFVNAATFKNNVMRAWIVRDKQDPTIVMTSPKTCSFVGNITYPHGPDVTVDTWAYRIAEGNLKLKARSLPKSRYEKYAEAYREAAQETGLRPCEVQAITWVEARQRVKTDKSMKKAGMAQLRLF
;
A
#
# COMPACT_ATOMS: atom_id res chain seq x y z
N MET A 1 -17.31 5.25 10.78
CA MET A 1 -16.04 5.07 10.04
C MET A 1 -14.88 5.03 11.00
N LYS A 2 -14.57 6.14 11.70
CA LYS A 2 -13.56 6.18 12.76
C LYS A 2 -13.71 5.04 13.78
N GLU A 3 -14.92 4.85 14.32
CA GLU A 3 -15.20 3.77 15.28
C GLU A 3 -14.86 2.36 14.76
N ASN A 4 -15.03 2.09 13.47
CA ASN A 4 -14.66 0.79 12.89
C ASN A 4 -13.13 0.63 12.81
N ILE A 5 -12.42 1.73 12.52
CA ILE A 5 -10.95 1.75 12.48
C ILE A 5 -10.40 1.53 13.90
N LEU A 6 -10.91 2.28 14.88
CA LEU A 6 -10.54 2.14 16.30
C LEU A 6 -10.84 0.73 16.82
N TRP A 7 -12.04 0.22 16.56
CA TRP A 7 -12.39 -1.15 16.95
C TRP A 7 -11.41 -2.17 16.38
N LEU A 8 -11.06 -2.10 15.08
CA LEU A 8 -10.11 -3.08 14.52
C LEU A 8 -8.70 -2.89 15.08
N LEU A 9 -8.28 -1.65 15.33
CA LEU A 9 -6.99 -1.31 15.91
C LEU A 9 -6.86 -1.84 17.35
N GLU A 10 -7.88 -1.70 18.18
CA GLU A 10 -7.94 -2.27 19.53
C GLU A 10 -7.85 -3.80 19.53
N GLN A 11 -8.31 -4.43 18.46
CA GLN A 11 -8.27 -5.88 18.29
C GLN A 11 -6.99 -6.35 17.56
N ALA A 12 -6.05 -5.45 17.25
CA ALA A 12 -4.85 -5.78 16.52
C ALA A 12 -3.95 -6.72 17.34
N SER A 13 -3.51 -7.79 16.68
CA SER A 13 -2.51 -8.69 17.26
C SER A 13 -1.16 -7.99 17.47
N SER A 14 -0.31 -8.52 18.36
CA SER A 14 1.05 -8.03 18.54
C SER A 14 1.86 -8.05 17.23
N VAL A 15 1.63 -9.05 16.39
CA VAL A 15 2.21 -9.16 15.05
C VAL A 15 1.74 -8.01 14.17
N ALA A 16 0.44 -7.71 14.14
CA ALA A 16 -0.09 -6.60 13.35
C ALA A 16 0.41 -5.24 13.82
N LEU A 17 0.57 -5.04 15.14
CA LEU A 17 1.19 -3.84 15.71
C LEU A 17 2.65 -3.72 15.25
N GLU A 18 3.45 -4.77 15.40
CA GLU A 18 4.87 -4.75 15.02
C GLU A 18 5.06 -4.54 13.51
N GLU A 19 4.39 -5.33 12.68
CA GLU A 19 4.47 -5.24 11.22
C GLU A 19 3.93 -3.89 10.71
N GLY A 20 2.80 -3.43 11.26
CA GLY A 20 2.18 -2.16 10.86
C GLY A 20 3.04 -0.94 11.18
N MET A 21 3.64 -0.89 12.37
CA MET A 21 4.54 0.20 12.78
C MET A 21 5.79 0.29 11.91
N LYS A 22 6.29 -0.85 11.43
CA LYS A 22 7.50 -0.93 10.59
C LYS A 22 7.20 -0.79 9.09
N TRP A 23 5.94 -0.88 8.67
CA TRP A 23 5.56 -1.02 7.27
C TRP A 23 6.16 0.08 6.36
N TYR A 24 5.83 1.35 6.62
CA TYR A 24 6.35 2.46 5.82
C TYR A 24 7.84 2.73 6.07
N PRO A 25 8.36 2.68 7.31
CA PRO A 25 9.81 2.76 7.54
C PRO A 25 10.63 1.73 6.76
N ASP A 26 10.18 0.48 6.67
CA ASP A 26 10.91 -0.56 5.94
C ASP A 26 10.73 -0.42 4.42
N ALA A 27 9.55 0.02 3.96
CA ALA A 27 9.34 0.39 2.56
C ALA A 27 10.26 1.55 2.13
N ASN A 28 10.38 2.58 2.97
CA ASN A 28 11.28 3.71 2.76
C ASN A 28 12.75 3.25 2.67
N LYS A 29 13.22 2.46 3.64
CA LYS A 29 14.59 1.93 3.64
C LYS A 29 14.91 1.14 2.37
N TRP A 30 13.98 0.28 1.94
CA TRP A 30 14.15 -0.50 0.73
C TRP A 30 14.19 0.39 -0.52
N ALA A 31 13.28 1.36 -0.62
CA ALA A 31 13.23 2.30 -1.73
C ALA A 31 14.49 3.19 -1.78
N ALA A 32 14.98 3.67 -0.62
CA ALA A 32 16.19 4.46 -0.50
C ALA A 32 17.44 3.68 -0.89
N PHE A 33 17.52 2.40 -0.49
CA PHE A 33 18.58 1.51 -0.92
C PHE A 33 18.59 1.39 -2.45
N LYS A 34 17.44 1.12 -3.08
CA LYS A 34 17.34 1.03 -4.54
C LYS A 34 17.63 2.35 -5.24
N ALA A 35 17.16 3.46 -4.68
CA ALA A 35 17.45 4.80 -5.17
C ALA A 35 18.98 5.04 -5.22
N SER A 36 19.70 4.70 -4.15
CA SER A 36 21.16 4.77 -4.13
C SER A 36 21.83 3.78 -5.10
N GLN A 37 21.30 2.57 -5.27
CA GLN A 37 21.88 1.55 -6.17
C GLN A 37 21.79 1.93 -7.65
N TYR A 38 20.72 2.62 -8.05
CA TYR A 38 20.43 2.94 -9.45
C TYR A 38 20.54 4.45 -9.77
N GLU A 39 21.15 5.22 -8.87
CA GLU A 39 21.35 6.67 -8.97
C GLU A 39 20.05 7.43 -9.31
N LEU A 40 19.02 7.20 -8.49
CA LEU A 40 17.70 7.79 -8.62
C LEU A 40 17.32 8.58 -7.37
N ASP A 41 16.37 9.48 -7.54
CA ASP A 41 15.67 10.05 -6.39
C ASP A 41 14.75 9.00 -5.73
N LEU A 42 14.68 9.05 -4.40
CA LEU A 42 13.80 8.19 -3.59
C LEU A 42 12.34 8.23 -4.08
N GLU A 43 11.85 9.42 -4.41
CA GLU A 43 10.48 9.61 -4.87
C GLU A 43 10.21 8.93 -6.22
N VAL A 44 11.22 8.85 -7.11
CA VAL A 44 11.13 8.11 -8.38
C VAL A 44 10.96 6.62 -8.12
N VAL A 45 11.73 6.04 -7.21
CA VAL A 45 11.58 4.62 -6.84
C VAL A 45 10.22 4.37 -6.17
N ALA A 46 9.79 5.24 -5.26
CA ALA A 46 8.47 5.16 -4.63
C ALA A 46 7.33 5.24 -5.67
N ALA A 47 7.47 6.09 -6.69
CA ALA A 47 6.54 6.20 -7.81
C ALA A 47 6.49 4.94 -8.67
N ILE A 48 7.62 4.29 -8.95
CA ILE A 48 7.68 2.99 -9.64
C ILE A 48 6.93 1.92 -8.81
N MET A 49 7.20 1.83 -7.51
CA MET A 49 6.51 0.90 -6.61
C MET A 49 4.99 1.15 -6.61
N SER A 50 4.58 2.42 -6.57
CA SER A 50 3.18 2.85 -6.64
C SER A 50 2.49 2.42 -7.94
N ALA A 51 3.15 2.63 -9.08
CA ALA A 51 2.64 2.19 -10.38
C ALA A 51 2.43 0.67 -10.45
N LEU A 52 3.34 -0.10 -9.87
CA LEU A 52 3.31 -1.57 -9.87
C LEU A 52 2.40 -2.18 -8.79
N SER A 53 1.85 -1.37 -7.87
CA SER A 53 1.04 -1.82 -6.73
C SER A 53 -0.32 -2.46 -7.05
N PRO A 54 -1.02 -2.17 -8.17
CA PRO A 54 -2.35 -2.74 -8.40
C PRO A 54 -2.34 -4.26 -8.47
N ARG A 55 -3.09 -4.90 -7.56
CA ARG A 55 -3.22 -6.37 -7.42
C ARG A 55 -1.88 -7.10 -7.21
N ASN A 56 -0.89 -6.41 -6.66
CA ASN A 56 0.42 -6.96 -6.43
C ASN A 56 0.64 -7.23 -4.93
N GLU A 57 1.16 -8.40 -4.60
CA GLU A 57 1.57 -8.72 -3.23
C GLU A 57 2.86 -7.96 -2.91
N TRP A 58 3.05 -7.52 -1.66
CA TRP A 58 4.14 -6.61 -1.30
C TRP A 58 5.53 -7.14 -1.70
N THR A 59 5.87 -8.37 -1.32
CA THR A 59 7.15 -8.99 -1.69
C THR A 59 7.33 -9.10 -3.20
N ARG A 60 6.24 -9.35 -3.94
CA ARG A 60 6.27 -9.40 -5.40
C ARG A 60 6.44 -8.00 -6.00
N ASN A 61 5.84 -6.97 -5.42
CA ASN A 61 6.04 -5.58 -5.83
C ASN A 61 7.50 -5.14 -5.68
N LEU A 62 8.19 -5.56 -4.61
CA LEU A 62 9.64 -5.33 -4.45
C LEU A 62 10.44 -6.01 -5.57
N HIS A 63 10.17 -7.28 -5.85
CA HIS A 63 10.84 -8.02 -6.91
C HIS A 63 10.57 -7.42 -8.30
N ASP A 64 9.33 -7.05 -8.59
CA ASP A 64 8.93 -6.47 -9.87
C ASP A 64 9.58 -5.09 -10.08
N THR A 65 9.70 -4.30 -9.01
CA THR A 65 10.38 -3.00 -9.03
C THR A 65 11.87 -3.18 -9.31
N ASP A 66 12.55 -4.09 -8.62
CA ASP A 66 13.97 -4.35 -8.85
C ASP A 66 14.22 -4.93 -10.25
N ASN A 67 13.34 -5.81 -10.73
CA ASN A 67 13.42 -6.34 -12.09
C ASN A 67 13.28 -5.23 -13.14
N LEU A 68 12.35 -4.29 -12.96
CA LEU A 68 12.19 -3.15 -13.87
C LEU A 68 13.46 -2.29 -13.91
N LEU A 69 14.00 -1.94 -12.74
CA LEU A 69 15.22 -1.13 -12.63
C LEU A 69 16.42 -1.84 -13.27
N MET A 70 16.59 -3.14 -13.02
CA MET A 70 17.65 -3.96 -13.60
C MET A 70 17.53 -4.09 -15.13
N CYS A 71 16.33 -4.32 -15.67
CA CYS A 71 16.11 -4.36 -17.12
C CYS A 71 16.49 -3.02 -17.78
N TYR A 72 16.08 -1.91 -17.15
CA TYR A 72 16.44 -0.58 -17.65
C TYR A 72 17.96 -0.36 -17.67
N GLU A 73 18.65 -0.75 -16.59
CA GLU A 73 20.10 -0.57 -16.45
C GLU A 73 20.92 -1.39 -17.45
N ARG A 74 20.40 -2.55 -17.87
CA ARG A 74 21.06 -3.41 -18.87
C ARG A 74 20.94 -2.91 -20.32
N GLY A 75 20.22 -1.81 -20.54
CA GLY A 75 19.95 -1.28 -21.88
C GLY A 75 18.80 -1.98 -22.60
N ASP A 76 18.05 -2.85 -21.92
CA ASP A 76 16.85 -3.50 -22.47
C ASP A 76 15.69 -2.51 -22.42
N HIS A 77 15.74 -1.44 -23.23
CA HIS A 77 14.84 -0.30 -23.10
C HIS A 77 13.38 -0.53 -23.55
N ASP A 78 12.95 -1.78 -23.65
CA ASP A 78 11.58 -2.14 -23.99
C ASP A 78 10.83 -2.68 -22.75
N PRO A 79 9.77 -1.96 -22.28
CA PRO A 79 8.96 -2.39 -21.16
C PRO A 79 8.32 -3.78 -21.34
N ALA A 80 8.24 -4.31 -22.57
CA ALA A 80 7.75 -5.66 -22.83
C ALA A 80 8.60 -6.77 -22.18
N PHE A 81 9.87 -6.49 -21.86
CA PHE A 81 10.75 -7.44 -21.17
C PHE A 81 10.56 -7.46 -19.65
N VAL A 82 9.84 -6.49 -19.09
CA VAL A 82 9.56 -6.43 -17.65
C VAL A 82 8.39 -7.34 -17.30
N ASN A 83 8.70 -8.53 -16.79
CA ASN A 83 7.69 -9.45 -16.26
C ASN A 83 7.29 -9.07 -14.83
N ALA A 84 6.16 -8.38 -14.68
CA ALA A 84 5.61 -7.97 -13.39
C ALA A 84 4.20 -8.52 -13.15
N ALA A 85 3.84 -8.75 -11.89
CA ALA A 85 2.54 -9.26 -11.46
C ALA A 85 1.46 -8.16 -11.39
N THR A 86 1.37 -7.33 -12.44
CA THR A 86 0.40 -6.24 -12.55
C THR A 86 -0.06 -6.05 -14.01
N PHE A 87 -0.87 -5.02 -14.28
CA PHE A 87 -1.36 -4.73 -15.63
C PHE A 87 -0.26 -4.15 -16.53
N LYS A 88 -0.26 -4.49 -17.83
CA LYS A 88 0.73 -3.97 -18.80
C LYS A 88 0.83 -2.44 -18.82
N ASN A 89 -0.30 -1.74 -18.73
CA ASN A 89 -0.32 -0.27 -18.68
C ASN A 89 0.34 0.28 -17.42
N ASN A 90 0.29 -0.46 -16.30
CA ASN A 90 0.96 -0.08 -15.07
C ASN A 90 2.47 -0.29 -15.16
N VAL A 91 2.91 -1.38 -15.80
CA VAL A 91 4.33 -1.61 -16.13
C VAL A 91 4.85 -0.49 -17.03
N MET A 92 4.10 -0.13 -18.08
CA MET A 92 4.46 0.97 -18.96
C MET A 92 4.58 2.30 -18.21
N ARG A 93 3.64 2.63 -17.30
CA ARG A 93 3.75 3.85 -16.49
C ARG A 93 4.97 3.84 -15.57
N ALA A 94 5.25 2.71 -14.93
CA ALA A 94 6.44 2.54 -14.10
C ALA A 94 7.73 2.72 -14.91
N TRP A 95 7.74 2.20 -16.14
CA TRP A 95 8.84 2.38 -17.09
C TRP A 95 9.05 3.86 -17.45
N ILE A 96 7.99 4.59 -17.79
CA ILE A 96 8.08 6.01 -18.13
C ILE A 96 8.56 6.83 -16.92
N VAL A 97 8.15 6.46 -15.69
CA VAL A 97 8.68 7.09 -14.46
C VAL A 97 10.20 6.90 -14.37
N ARG A 98 10.73 5.69 -14.62
CA ARG A 98 12.19 5.46 -14.65
C ARG A 98 12.86 6.26 -15.77
N ASP A 99 12.32 6.23 -16.98
CA ASP A 99 12.90 6.89 -18.17
C ASP A 99 12.96 8.42 -18.01
N LYS A 100 11.87 9.01 -17.53
CA LYS A 100 11.75 10.48 -17.36
C LYS A 100 12.23 10.97 -16.01
N GLN A 101 12.45 10.07 -15.05
CA GLN A 101 12.70 10.38 -13.65
C GLN A 101 11.64 11.35 -13.08
N ASP A 102 10.38 11.16 -13.49
CA ASP A 102 9.27 12.06 -13.14
C ASP A 102 8.18 11.29 -12.36
N PRO A 103 8.12 11.47 -11.02
CA PRO A 103 7.09 10.85 -10.18
C PRO A 103 5.65 11.29 -10.53
N THR A 104 5.46 12.48 -11.12
CA THR A 104 4.13 13.04 -11.36
C THR A 104 3.31 12.22 -12.36
N ILE A 105 3.97 11.43 -13.20
CA ILE A 105 3.37 10.47 -14.14
C ILE A 105 2.39 9.52 -13.43
N VAL A 106 2.63 9.16 -12.16
CA VAL A 106 1.78 8.23 -11.40
C VAL A 106 0.95 8.91 -10.32
N MET A 107 1.33 10.11 -9.90
CA MET A 107 0.68 10.90 -8.85
C MET A 107 -0.57 11.65 -9.35
N THR A 108 -1.47 10.94 -10.02
CA THR A 108 -2.69 11.52 -10.62
C THR A 108 -3.94 11.35 -9.75
N SER A 109 -3.84 10.57 -8.66
CA SER A 109 -4.95 10.29 -7.74
C SER A 109 -4.50 10.44 -6.28
N PRO A 110 -5.39 10.79 -5.34
CA PRO A 110 -5.02 10.93 -3.93
C PRO A 110 -4.39 9.66 -3.35
N LYS A 111 -4.85 8.49 -3.80
CA LYS A 111 -4.28 7.18 -3.41
C LYS A 111 -2.84 7.02 -3.88
N THR A 112 -2.52 7.39 -5.11
CA THR A 112 -1.15 7.24 -5.63
C THR A 112 -0.22 8.30 -5.04
N CYS A 113 -0.71 9.54 -4.85
CA CYS A 113 0.02 10.61 -4.18
C CYS A 113 0.40 10.22 -2.74
N SER A 114 -0.58 9.83 -1.92
CA SER A 114 -0.34 9.41 -0.53
C SER A 114 0.54 8.17 -0.41
N PHE A 115 0.45 7.21 -1.35
CA PHE A 115 1.30 6.02 -1.30
C PHE A 115 2.75 6.35 -1.61
N VAL A 116 2.99 7.20 -2.61
CA VAL A 116 4.33 7.74 -2.88
C VAL A 116 4.82 8.56 -1.68
N GLY A 117 4.00 9.49 -1.19
CA GLY A 117 4.31 10.34 -0.04
C GLY A 117 4.65 9.57 1.22
N ASN A 118 3.88 8.52 1.56
CA ASN A 118 4.14 7.71 2.74
C ASN A 118 5.39 6.82 2.62
N ILE A 119 5.77 6.40 1.40
CA ILE A 119 7.05 5.70 1.20
C ILE A 119 8.20 6.70 1.30
N THR A 120 8.09 7.87 0.68
CA THR A 120 9.15 8.91 0.71
C THR A 120 9.32 9.52 2.09
N TYR A 121 8.22 9.75 2.80
CA TYR A 121 8.14 10.39 4.11
C TYR A 121 7.36 9.48 5.08
N PRO A 122 7.98 8.42 5.63
CA PRO A 122 7.32 7.39 6.43
C PRO A 122 6.76 7.86 7.77
N HIS A 123 6.92 9.16 8.07
CA HIS A 123 6.44 9.81 9.29
C HIS A 123 5.49 10.98 8.97
N GLY A 124 5.05 11.10 7.71
CA GLY A 124 4.13 12.13 7.25
C GLY A 124 2.69 11.93 7.73
N PRO A 125 1.82 12.94 7.51
CA PRO A 125 0.43 12.93 7.94
C PRO A 125 -0.53 12.21 6.97
N ASP A 126 -0.02 11.73 5.83
CA ASP A 126 -0.84 11.18 4.76
C ASP A 126 -1.34 9.76 5.07
N VAL A 127 -2.51 9.43 4.51
CA VAL A 127 -3.14 8.11 4.66
C VAL A 127 -3.33 7.52 3.28
N THR A 128 -2.77 6.34 3.01
CA THR A 128 -3.07 5.62 1.77
C THR A 128 -4.40 4.88 1.90
N VAL A 129 -5.49 5.49 1.41
CA VAL A 129 -6.80 4.82 1.38
C VAL A 129 -6.91 3.89 0.17
N ASP A 130 -6.51 2.64 0.35
CA ASP A 130 -6.73 1.54 -0.60
C ASP A 130 -8.08 0.82 -0.37
N THR A 131 -8.33 -0.28 -1.08
CA THR A 131 -9.58 -1.04 -0.93
C THR A 131 -9.73 -1.67 0.47
N TRP A 132 -8.63 -2.01 1.14
CA TRP A 132 -8.67 -2.54 2.50
C TRP A 132 -8.97 -1.44 3.50
N ALA A 133 -8.29 -0.30 3.39
CA ALA A 133 -8.55 0.86 4.25
C ALA A 133 -10.02 1.31 4.16
N TYR A 134 -10.57 1.31 2.94
CA TYR A 134 -11.99 1.56 2.70
C TYR A 134 -12.90 0.53 3.38
N ARG A 135 -12.62 -0.77 3.20
CA ARG A 135 -13.39 -1.86 3.84
C ARG A 135 -13.41 -1.78 5.36
N ILE A 136 -12.28 -1.45 5.95
CA ILE A 136 -12.11 -1.29 7.40
C ILE A 136 -12.99 -0.13 7.88
N ALA A 137 -12.90 1.03 7.24
CA ALA A 137 -13.71 2.19 7.61
C ALA A 137 -15.22 1.95 7.44
N GLU A 138 -15.63 1.16 6.46
CA GLU A 138 -17.02 0.71 6.27
C GLU A 138 -17.46 -0.38 7.27
N GLY A 139 -16.53 -0.96 8.06
CA GLY A 139 -16.85 -2.08 8.96
C GLY A 139 -17.23 -3.35 8.21
N ASN A 140 -16.75 -3.52 6.96
CA ASN A 140 -17.14 -4.63 6.11
C ASN A 140 -15.96 -5.12 5.25
N LEU A 141 -15.17 -6.06 5.80
CA LEU A 141 -14.04 -6.69 5.10
C LEU A 141 -14.44 -7.52 3.87
N LYS A 142 -15.72 -7.87 3.73
CA LYS A 142 -16.26 -8.64 2.59
C LYS A 142 -16.86 -7.73 1.51
N LEU A 143 -16.80 -6.39 1.67
CA LEU A 143 -17.34 -5.43 0.70
C LEU A 143 -16.74 -5.64 -0.69
N LYS A 144 -17.62 -5.87 -1.67
CA LYS A 144 -17.27 -6.04 -3.09
C LYS A 144 -17.10 -4.68 -3.77
N ALA A 145 -16.16 -3.89 -3.29
CA ALA A 145 -15.76 -2.64 -3.93
C ALA A 145 -14.67 -2.90 -4.99
N ARG A 146 -14.83 -2.34 -6.18
CA ARG A 146 -13.78 -2.36 -7.22
C ARG A 146 -12.74 -1.26 -7.01
N SER A 147 -13.18 -0.07 -6.60
CA SER A 147 -12.35 1.09 -6.29
C SER A 147 -13.15 2.10 -5.46
N LEU A 148 -12.43 2.95 -4.72
CA LEU A 148 -13.00 4.09 -4.01
C LEU A 148 -13.09 5.30 -4.97
N PRO A 149 -14.27 5.94 -5.13
CA PRO A 149 -14.35 7.18 -5.90
C PRO A 149 -13.48 8.28 -5.31
N LYS A 150 -12.77 9.03 -6.16
CA LYS A 150 -11.87 10.13 -5.74
C LYS A 150 -12.58 11.16 -4.84
N SER A 151 -13.85 11.45 -5.11
CA SER A 151 -14.67 12.40 -4.33
C SER A 151 -14.89 11.99 -2.88
N ARG A 152 -14.73 10.71 -2.54
CA ARG A 152 -14.90 10.21 -1.19
C ARG A 152 -13.59 9.96 -0.46
N TYR A 153 -12.45 10.06 -1.15
CA TYR A 153 -11.14 9.72 -0.59
C TYR A 153 -10.87 10.45 0.72
N GLU A 154 -11.06 11.78 0.72
CA GLU A 154 -10.76 12.63 1.87
C GLU A 154 -11.58 12.26 3.10
N LYS A 155 -12.86 11.92 2.90
CA LYS A 155 -13.74 11.47 3.98
C LYS A 155 -13.19 10.24 4.71
N TYR A 156 -12.57 9.30 4.00
CA TYR A 156 -11.97 8.11 4.62
C TYR A 156 -10.60 8.42 5.20
N ALA A 157 -9.77 9.22 4.51
CA ALA A 157 -8.47 9.63 5.02
C ALA A 157 -8.63 10.36 6.37
N GLU A 158 -9.60 11.27 6.48
CA GLU A 158 -9.89 11.99 7.72
C GLU A 158 -10.30 11.05 8.86
N ALA A 159 -11.12 10.03 8.60
CA ALA A 159 -11.47 9.05 9.63
C ALA A 159 -10.25 8.29 10.18
N TYR A 160 -9.19 8.08 9.38
CA TYR A 160 -7.92 7.53 9.86
C TYR A 160 -7.10 8.57 10.63
N ARG A 161 -7.11 9.85 10.22
CA ARG A 161 -6.44 10.93 10.96
C ARG A 161 -7.07 11.15 12.34
N GLU A 162 -8.39 11.14 12.43
CA GLU A 162 -9.13 11.23 13.71
C GLU A 162 -8.79 10.06 14.63
N ALA A 163 -8.77 8.82 14.11
CA ALA A 163 -8.39 7.63 14.88
C ALA A 163 -6.92 7.69 15.35
N ALA A 164 -6.03 8.22 14.51
CA ALA A 164 -4.64 8.43 14.84
C ALA A 164 -4.47 9.47 15.97
N GLN A 165 -5.21 10.58 15.90
CA GLN A 165 -5.23 11.59 16.95
C GLN A 165 -5.68 11.03 18.30
N GLU A 166 -6.70 10.17 18.31
CA GLU A 166 -7.22 9.57 19.55
C GLU A 166 -6.25 8.57 20.20
N THR A 167 -5.41 7.92 19.39
CA THR A 167 -4.48 6.88 19.86
C THR A 167 -3.04 7.37 20.04
N GLY A 168 -2.72 8.58 19.57
CA GLY A 168 -1.36 9.11 19.54
C GLY A 168 -0.45 8.47 18.48
N LEU A 169 -1.01 7.64 17.60
CA LEU A 169 -0.31 7.04 16.46
C LEU A 169 -0.29 8.01 15.27
N ARG A 170 0.52 7.72 14.26
CA ARG A 170 0.47 8.43 12.98
C ARG A 170 -0.63 7.86 12.09
N PRO A 171 -1.23 8.67 11.20
CA PRO A 171 -2.29 8.18 10.30
C PRO A 171 -1.85 7.01 9.42
N CYS A 172 -0.61 7.04 8.93
CA CYS A 172 -0.03 5.95 8.13
C CYS A 172 0.18 4.66 8.95
N GLU A 173 0.47 4.75 10.24
CA GLU A 173 0.62 3.61 11.15
C GLU A 173 -0.73 2.98 11.46
N VAL A 174 -1.75 3.78 11.79
CA VAL A 174 -3.12 3.27 11.98
C VAL A 174 -3.58 2.54 10.72
N GLN A 175 -3.34 3.12 9.55
CA GLN A 175 -3.66 2.51 8.27
C GLN A 175 -2.92 1.19 8.07
N ALA A 176 -1.61 1.13 8.35
CA ALA A 176 -0.81 -0.08 8.16
C ALA A 176 -1.16 -1.20 9.16
N ILE A 177 -1.32 -0.89 10.45
CA ILE A 177 -1.66 -1.86 11.50
C ILE A 177 -3.02 -2.52 11.19
N THR A 178 -4.04 -1.69 10.94
CA THR A 178 -5.39 -2.20 10.64
C THR A 178 -5.43 -2.96 9.31
N TRP A 179 -4.59 -2.57 8.33
CA TRP A 179 -4.44 -3.31 7.09
C TRP A 179 -3.86 -4.71 7.29
N VAL A 180 -2.80 -4.85 8.12
CA VAL A 180 -2.19 -6.14 8.45
C VAL A 180 -3.21 -7.03 9.16
N GLU A 181 -3.84 -6.51 10.21
CA GLU A 181 -4.83 -7.22 11.01
C GLU A 181 -6.03 -7.69 10.15
N ALA A 182 -6.60 -6.81 9.32
CA ALA A 182 -7.71 -7.15 8.43
C ALA A 182 -7.37 -8.29 7.46
N ARG A 183 -6.18 -8.26 6.87
CA ARG A 183 -5.74 -9.30 5.93
C ARG A 183 -5.54 -10.64 6.64
N GLN A 184 -4.94 -10.63 7.84
CA GLN A 184 -4.77 -11.83 8.66
C GLN A 184 -6.14 -12.43 9.04
N ARG A 185 -7.09 -11.62 9.53
CA ARG A 185 -8.45 -12.07 9.86
C ARG A 185 -9.16 -12.73 8.68
N VAL A 186 -9.11 -12.10 7.50
CA VAL A 186 -9.74 -12.67 6.29
C VAL A 186 -9.07 -13.97 5.85
N LYS A 187 -7.74 -14.09 5.99
CA LYS A 187 -7.00 -15.32 5.72
C LYS A 187 -7.44 -16.44 6.69
N THR A 188 -7.55 -16.13 7.98
CA THR A 188 -8.01 -17.05 9.01
C THR A 188 -9.45 -17.51 8.79
N ASP A 189 -10.39 -16.58 8.53
CA ASP A 189 -11.80 -16.90 8.23
C ASP A 189 -11.94 -17.88 7.06
N LYS A 190 -11.18 -17.65 5.99
CA LYS A 190 -11.14 -18.56 4.83
C LYS A 190 -10.61 -19.95 5.20
N SER A 191 -9.57 -20.02 6.04
CA SER A 191 -9.01 -21.29 6.48
C SER A 191 -9.97 -22.07 7.38
N MET A 192 -10.62 -21.40 8.33
CA MET A 192 -11.64 -22.01 9.21
C MET A 192 -12.82 -22.53 8.41
N LYS A 193 -13.32 -21.74 7.45
CA LYS A 193 -14.39 -22.16 6.54
C LYS A 193 -14.00 -23.41 5.74
N LYS A 194 -12.76 -23.49 5.24
CA LYS A 194 -12.25 -24.67 4.51
C LYS A 194 -12.18 -25.91 5.42
N ALA A 195 -11.91 -25.72 6.71
CA ALA A 195 -11.85 -26.78 7.71
C ALA A 195 -13.22 -27.17 8.30
N GLY A 196 -14.33 -26.58 7.85
CA GLY A 196 -15.67 -26.83 8.39
C GLY A 196 -15.90 -26.25 9.80
N MET A 197 -15.03 -25.34 10.26
CA MET A 197 -15.14 -24.69 11.56
C MET A 197 -16.06 -23.45 11.50
N ALA A 198 -16.51 -23.00 12.67
CA ALA A 198 -17.24 -21.74 12.80
C ALA A 198 -16.41 -20.57 12.21
N GLN A 199 -17.09 -19.64 11.53
CA GLN A 199 -16.43 -18.50 10.90
C GLN A 199 -15.92 -17.50 11.93
N LEU A 200 -14.85 -16.80 11.58
CA LEU A 200 -14.30 -15.75 12.43
C LEU A 200 -15.19 -14.50 12.32
N ARG A 201 -15.46 -13.86 13.45
CA ARG A 201 -16.08 -12.53 13.45
C ARG A 201 -15.10 -11.51 12.86
N LEU A 202 -15.43 -10.94 11.71
CA LEU A 202 -14.58 -9.96 11.01
C LEU A 202 -14.79 -8.52 11.49
N PHE A 203 -16.00 -8.22 11.98
CA PHE A 203 -16.45 -7.00 12.66
C PHE A 203 -17.64 -7.36 13.57
#